data_AF-A0A264Y455-F1
#
_entry.id   AF-A0A264Y455-F1
#
_cell.length_a   1.000
_cell.length_b   1.000
_cell.length_c   1.000
_cell.angle_alpha   90.00
_cell.angle_beta   90.00
_cell.angle_gamma   90.00
#
_symmetry.space_group_name_H-M   'P 1'
#
loop_
_entity.id
_entity.type
_entity.pdbx_description
1 polymer ?
#
loop_
_entity_poly.entity_id
_entity_poly.type
_entity_poly.pdbx_seq_one_letter_code
_entity_poly.pdbx_strand_id
1 'polypeptide(L)'
;MTLAAASFAMPSMAQQTVYLNKGEQKVETVDLGPDDYLSFGRPEGVREQAKAEITDVKTTKNSIKYTVTTKTQDQPYYHMVLSEAYMSLFVMQYMGGKDLSKMTDEELKSAFVTLMSTGYGEGAFGTKTYNVQDGVKNASGETQYVGGGLGYYLVTCDLVENDGKYSLGTQMKYQKITTPEPGESSATLDVEYKGLDADGHALFSVVPGQQIKTLHMVIGTSRSIDEFISLFGYEWLMFTQGSDFTADQWNELTDEDKGWNIESEDDYSFYVLGVDANGDWVKAEVENVHIKPVAANDCAEVDLTDYSCVDGSLNVTYNVKTKASKIDKASILVMKENDWDDALNEIVKNKNYENPYEAWPEEVAAAAEAKDVTADINADGKLDFSRNFTQKERGWYVVVLGVTDANGTTVTRAAFHTHIENAEWSILSRTYPKEAKAPLNGKVRQIK
;
A
#
# COMPACT_ATOMS: atom_id res chain seq x y z
N MET A 1 -56.59 -55.68 -82.42
CA MET A 1 -55.17 -56.03 -82.22
C MET A 1 -54.65 -55.04 -81.21
N THR A 2 -54.56 -55.46 -79.95
CA THR A 2 -54.18 -54.61 -78.82
C THR A 2 -52.91 -55.21 -78.26
N LEU A 3 -51.80 -54.47 -78.28
CA LEU A 3 -50.54 -54.86 -77.64
C LEU A 3 -50.02 -53.66 -76.86
N ALA A 4 -49.85 -53.92 -75.57
CA ALA A 4 -49.57 -52.98 -74.50
C ALA A 4 -48.12 -52.47 -74.55
N ALA A 5 -47.94 -51.18 -74.24
CA ALA A 5 -46.66 -50.63 -73.84
C ALA A 5 -46.43 -50.96 -72.35
N ALA A 6 -45.48 -51.83 -72.06
CA ALA A 6 -45.03 -52.08 -70.70
C ALA A 6 -44.03 -50.98 -70.30
N SER A 7 -44.44 -50.13 -69.37
CA SER A 7 -43.56 -49.25 -68.62
C SER A 7 -42.69 -50.10 -67.69
N PHE A 8 -41.39 -50.18 -67.96
CA PHE A 8 -40.42 -50.54 -66.93
C PHE A 8 -40.01 -49.25 -66.23
N ALA A 9 -40.65 -48.99 -65.09
CA ALA A 9 -40.14 -48.05 -64.11
C ALA A 9 -38.80 -48.60 -63.61
N MET A 10 -37.68 -47.98 -64.01
CA MET A 10 -36.45 -48.13 -63.23
C MET A 10 -36.66 -47.32 -61.94
N PRO A 11 -36.62 -47.95 -60.75
CA PRO A 11 -36.62 -47.19 -59.52
C PRO A 11 -35.39 -46.29 -59.54
N SER A 12 -35.58 -44.98 -59.37
CA SER A 12 -34.47 -44.09 -59.05
C SER A 12 -33.88 -44.58 -57.73
N MET A 13 -32.81 -45.37 -57.78
CA MET A 13 -31.93 -45.48 -56.63
C MET A 13 -31.33 -44.09 -56.48
N ALA A 14 -31.90 -43.29 -55.58
CA ALA A 14 -31.22 -42.11 -55.06
C ALA A 14 -29.91 -42.63 -54.45
N GLN A 15 -28.83 -42.51 -55.21
CA GLN A 15 -27.51 -42.92 -54.78
C GLN A 15 -27.14 -42.01 -53.60
N GLN A 16 -27.07 -42.58 -52.39
CA GLN A 16 -26.74 -41.85 -51.17
C GLN A 16 -25.22 -41.60 -51.14
N THR A 17 -24.76 -40.71 -52.01
CA THR A 17 -23.34 -40.39 -52.14
C THR A 17 -23.03 -39.09 -51.41
N VAL A 18 -22.02 -39.12 -50.55
CA VAL A 18 -21.56 -37.98 -49.74
C VAL A 18 -20.24 -37.47 -50.30
N TYR A 19 -20.14 -36.15 -50.49
CA TYR A 19 -18.91 -35.49 -50.89
C TYR A 19 -18.26 -34.79 -49.71
N LEU A 20 -17.05 -35.21 -49.34
CA LEU A 20 -16.23 -34.51 -48.37
C LEU A 20 -15.40 -33.46 -49.13
N ASN A 21 -15.61 -32.18 -48.82
CA ASN A 21 -14.90 -31.06 -49.45
C ASN A 21 -14.11 -30.28 -48.40
N LYS A 22 -12.93 -29.78 -48.78
CA LYS A 22 -12.14 -28.81 -48.01
C LYS A 22 -12.04 -27.52 -48.82
N GLY A 23 -12.86 -26.53 -48.48
CA GLY A 23 -13.04 -25.35 -49.33
C GLY A 23 -13.66 -25.75 -50.67
N GLU A 24 -13.07 -25.32 -51.79
CA GLU A 24 -13.52 -25.69 -53.14
C GLU A 24 -12.95 -27.02 -53.65
N GLN A 25 -12.02 -27.65 -52.91
CA GLN A 25 -11.46 -28.94 -53.30
C GLN A 25 -12.30 -30.09 -52.78
N LYS A 26 -12.72 -30.96 -53.70
CA LYS A 26 -13.32 -32.25 -53.38
C LYS A 26 -12.26 -33.23 -52.89
N VAL A 27 -12.41 -33.68 -51.65
CA VAL A 27 -11.46 -34.53 -50.93
C VAL A 27 -11.81 -36.00 -51.12
N GLU A 28 -13.09 -36.37 -50.98
CA GLU A 28 -13.51 -37.78 -51.07
C GLU A 28 -14.98 -37.93 -51.48
N THR A 29 -15.33 -39.11 -52.00
CA THR A 29 -16.71 -39.52 -52.30
C THR A 29 -17.00 -40.83 -51.58
N VAL A 30 -18.03 -40.85 -50.75
CA VAL A 30 -18.42 -42.03 -49.97
C VAL A 30 -19.83 -42.43 -50.37
N ASP A 31 -20.01 -43.70 -50.77
CA ASP A 31 -21.33 -44.27 -51.03
C ASP A 31 -21.89 -44.88 -49.74
N LEU A 32 -23.09 -44.48 -49.34
CA LEU A 32 -23.78 -44.99 -48.15
C LEU A 32 -24.76 -46.11 -48.53
N GLY A 33 -24.78 -47.17 -47.71
CA GLY A 33 -25.77 -48.24 -47.75
C GLY A 33 -27.05 -47.93 -46.94
N PRO A 34 -28.06 -48.82 -47.01
CA PRO A 34 -29.40 -48.59 -46.45
C PRO A 34 -29.46 -48.36 -44.93
N ASP A 35 -28.46 -48.85 -44.20
CA ASP A 35 -28.36 -48.78 -42.73
C ASP A 35 -27.18 -47.91 -42.27
N ASP A 36 -26.50 -47.23 -43.20
CA ASP A 36 -25.37 -46.37 -42.88
C ASP A 36 -25.86 -45.00 -42.39
N TYR A 37 -25.26 -44.51 -41.31
CA TYR A 37 -25.48 -43.16 -40.81
C TYR A 37 -24.15 -42.42 -40.70
N LEU A 38 -24.15 -41.15 -41.09
CA LEU A 38 -23.04 -40.25 -40.85
C LEU A 38 -23.12 -39.75 -39.42
N SER A 39 -22.03 -39.93 -38.67
CA SER A 39 -21.84 -39.22 -37.40
C SER A 39 -20.62 -38.32 -37.51
N PHE A 40 -20.79 -37.06 -37.13
CA PHE A 40 -19.68 -36.12 -37.05
C PHE A 40 -19.18 -36.11 -35.61
N GLY A 41 -18.04 -36.76 -35.40
CA GLY A 41 -17.27 -36.61 -34.17
C GLY A 41 -16.40 -35.36 -34.23
N ARG A 42 -16.17 -34.73 -33.09
CA ARG A 42 -15.13 -33.71 -32.99
C ARG A 42 -13.76 -34.38 -33.28
N PRO A 43 -12.87 -33.77 -34.09
CA PRO A 43 -11.56 -34.33 -34.36
C PRO A 43 -10.79 -34.60 -33.06
N GLU A 44 -10.10 -35.72 -33.02
CA GLU A 44 -9.27 -36.12 -31.88
C GLU A 44 -8.24 -35.01 -31.57
N GLY A 45 -8.19 -34.57 -30.31
CA GLY A 45 -7.29 -33.51 -29.85
C GLY A 45 -7.87 -32.08 -29.85
N VAL A 46 -9.07 -31.85 -30.41
CA VAL A 46 -9.76 -30.56 -30.25
C VAL A 46 -10.36 -30.49 -28.85
N ARG A 47 -9.86 -29.56 -28.02
CA ARG A 47 -10.38 -29.38 -26.65
C ARG A 47 -11.82 -28.87 -26.69
N GLU A 48 -12.62 -29.30 -25.72
CA GLU A 48 -13.92 -28.70 -25.49
C GLU A 48 -13.73 -27.29 -24.95
N GLN A 49 -14.35 -26.31 -25.62
CA GLN A 49 -14.36 -24.92 -25.16
C GLN A 49 -14.89 -24.89 -23.73
N ALA A 50 -14.13 -24.29 -22.82
CA ALA A 50 -14.61 -24.11 -21.45
C ALA A 50 -15.82 -23.18 -21.44
N LYS A 51 -16.57 -23.20 -20.35
CA LYS A 51 -17.75 -22.35 -20.19
C LYS A 51 -17.40 -20.86 -20.32
N ALA A 52 -16.26 -20.46 -19.77
CA ALA A 52 -15.69 -19.13 -19.91
C ALA A 52 -14.16 -19.21 -20.03
N GLU A 53 -13.58 -18.43 -20.94
CA GLU A 53 -12.13 -18.37 -21.17
C GLU A 53 -11.69 -16.94 -21.42
N ILE A 54 -10.48 -16.59 -20.94
CA ILE A 54 -9.85 -15.30 -21.22
C ILE A 54 -9.18 -15.37 -22.60
N THR A 55 -9.46 -14.37 -23.42
CA THR A 55 -9.05 -14.26 -24.83
C THR A 55 -8.74 -12.80 -25.18
N ASP A 56 -8.07 -12.57 -26.31
CA ASP A 56 -7.79 -11.23 -26.86
C ASP A 56 -7.17 -10.22 -25.87
N VAL A 57 -6.23 -10.69 -25.06
CA VAL A 57 -5.52 -9.86 -24.09
C VAL A 57 -4.58 -8.88 -24.79
N LYS A 58 -4.71 -7.60 -24.44
CA LYS A 58 -3.83 -6.50 -24.88
C LYS A 58 -3.53 -5.60 -23.69
N THR A 59 -2.26 -5.25 -23.51
CA THR A 59 -1.81 -4.33 -22.47
C THR A 59 -1.18 -3.09 -23.07
N THR A 60 -1.34 -1.98 -22.38
CA THR A 60 -0.49 -0.79 -22.50
C THR A 60 0.13 -0.54 -21.12
N LYS A 61 0.95 0.49 -20.97
CA LYS A 61 1.58 0.82 -19.67
C LYS A 61 0.53 1.08 -18.58
N ASN A 62 -0.63 1.61 -18.93
CA ASN A 62 -1.67 2.04 -17.98
C ASN A 62 -3.07 1.46 -18.29
N SER A 63 -3.15 0.39 -19.07
CA SER A 63 -4.44 -0.27 -19.35
C SER A 63 -4.30 -1.75 -19.66
N ILE A 64 -5.32 -2.51 -19.28
CA ILE A 64 -5.48 -3.91 -19.59
C ILE A 64 -6.82 -4.10 -20.28
N LYS A 65 -6.78 -4.60 -21.52
CA LYS A 65 -7.96 -4.97 -22.29
C LYS A 65 -7.99 -6.48 -22.52
N TYR A 66 -9.12 -7.11 -22.26
CA TYR A 66 -9.29 -8.55 -22.47
C TYR A 66 -10.75 -8.90 -22.77
N THR A 67 -10.97 -10.05 -23.41
CA THR A 67 -12.29 -10.57 -23.70
C THR A 67 -12.49 -11.86 -22.91
N VAL A 68 -13.60 -11.97 -22.19
CA VAL A 68 -14.07 -13.27 -21.70
C VAL A 68 -15.01 -13.84 -22.75
N THR A 69 -14.59 -14.93 -23.38
CA THR A 69 -15.37 -15.66 -24.38
C THR A 69 -16.11 -16.80 -23.71
N THR A 70 -17.41 -16.92 -23.97
CA THR A 70 -18.24 -17.98 -23.38
C THR A 70 -18.68 -19.02 -24.42
N LYS A 71 -19.04 -20.22 -23.94
CA LYS A 71 -19.56 -21.31 -24.78
C LYS A 71 -20.93 -20.98 -25.40
N THR A 72 -21.79 -20.26 -24.67
CA THR A 72 -23.11 -19.81 -25.12
C THR A 72 -23.35 -18.35 -24.72
N GLN A 73 -24.28 -17.66 -25.38
CA GLN A 73 -24.56 -16.23 -25.14
C GLN A 73 -25.16 -15.96 -23.75
N ASP A 74 -25.80 -16.96 -23.14
CA ASP A 74 -26.45 -16.92 -21.85
C ASP A 74 -25.60 -17.52 -20.72
N GLN A 75 -24.38 -17.98 -21.02
CA GLN A 75 -23.50 -18.57 -20.01
C GLN A 75 -23.06 -17.49 -18.99
N PRO A 76 -23.39 -17.65 -17.70
CA PRO A 76 -22.92 -16.75 -16.66
C PRO A 76 -21.49 -17.10 -16.25
N TYR A 77 -20.71 -16.08 -15.89
CA TYR A 77 -19.37 -16.20 -15.36
C TYR A 77 -19.05 -15.03 -14.43
N TYR A 78 -18.00 -15.21 -13.66
CA TYR A 78 -17.40 -14.20 -12.81
C TYR A 78 -15.98 -13.94 -13.28
N HIS A 79 -15.52 -12.70 -13.24
CA HIS A 79 -14.15 -12.36 -13.62
C HIS A 79 -13.56 -11.25 -12.74
N MET A 80 -12.24 -11.20 -12.69
CA MET A 80 -11.48 -10.21 -11.93
C MET A 80 -10.12 -9.95 -12.55
N VAL A 81 -9.58 -8.75 -12.28
CA VAL A 81 -8.19 -8.38 -12.54
C VAL A 81 -7.55 -8.08 -11.20
N LEU A 82 -6.44 -8.76 -10.89
CA LEU A 82 -5.73 -8.61 -9.62
C LEU A 82 -4.28 -8.24 -9.86
N SER A 83 -3.79 -7.24 -9.13
CA SER A 83 -2.35 -6.95 -9.08
C SER A 83 -1.60 -8.14 -8.47
N GLU A 84 -0.48 -8.51 -9.07
CA GLU A 84 0.44 -9.52 -8.52
C GLU A 84 0.99 -9.07 -7.15
N ALA A 85 1.24 -7.77 -6.98
CA ALA A 85 1.75 -7.21 -5.74
C ALA A 85 0.73 -7.38 -4.60
N TYR A 86 -0.55 -7.08 -4.87
CA TYR A 86 -1.65 -7.33 -3.94
C TYR A 86 -1.80 -8.82 -3.63
N MET A 87 -1.72 -9.69 -4.65
CA MET A 87 -1.77 -11.15 -4.44
C MET A 87 -0.64 -11.63 -3.53
N SER A 88 0.58 -11.09 -3.70
CA SER A 88 1.72 -11.43 -2.86
C SER A 88 1.47 -11.07 -1.40
N LEU A 89 0.98 -9.84 -1.15
CA LEU A 89 0.63 -9.38 0.19
C LEU A 89 -0.49 -10.23 0.81
N PHE A 90 -1.55 -10.51 0.05
CA PHE A 90 -2.68 -11.33 0.51
C PHE A 90 -2.23 -12.74 0.91
N VAL A 91 -1.42 -13.39 0.09
CA VAL A 91 -0.93 -14.75 0.37
C VAL A 91 0.00 -14.75 1.58
N MET A 92 0.88 -13.75 1.71
CA MET A 92 1.76 -13.61 2.85
C MET A 92 0.96 -13.43 4.16
N GLN A 93 -0.04 -12.56 4.16
CA GLN A 93 -0.82 -12.24 5.36
C GLN A 93 -1.82 -13.34 5.74
N TYR A 94 -2.55 -13.88 4.75
CA TYR A 94 -3.73 -14.73 5.02
C TYR A 94 -3.52 -16.21 4.70
N MET A 95 -2.43 -16.58 4.02
CA MET A 95 -2.13 -17.97 3.66
C MET A 95 -0.86 -18.51 4.32
N GLY A 96 -0.57 -18.01 5.53
CA GLY A 96 0.47 -18.55 6.41
C GLY A 96 1.89 -18.14 6.02
N GLY A 97 2.09 -16.90 5.57
CA GLY A 97 3.43 -16.39 5.22
C GLY A 97 4.02 -17.02 3.96
N LYS A 98 3.17 -17.58 3.08
CA LYS A 98 3.64 -18.20 1.84
C LYS A 98 4.11 -17.14 0.84
N ASP A 99 5.05 -17.58 0.01
CA ASP A 99 5.55 -16.83 -1.13
C ASP A 99 4.67 -17.16 -2.35
N LEU A 100 4.10 -16.13 -2.98
CA LEU A 100 3.22 -16.27 -4.15
C LEU A 100 3.88 -17.10 -5.26
N SER A 101 5.20 -16.96 -5.45
CA SER A 101 5.95 -17.66 -6.49
C SER A 101 6.06 -19.18 -6.25
N LYS A 102 5.77 -19.64 -5.02
CA LYS A 102 5.86 -21.04 -4.60
C LYS A 102 4.51 -21.73 -4.43
N MET A 103 3.41 -21.02 -4.69
CA MET A 103 2.07 -21.59 -4.60
C MET A 103 1.84 -22.64 -5.69
N THR A 104 1.12 -23.71 -5.35
CA THR A 104 0.59 -24.61 -6.38
C THR A 104 -0.60 -23.97 -7.10
N ASP A 105 -0.94 -24.49 -8.27
CA ASP A 105 -2.10 -24.02 -9.06
C ASP A 105 -3.41 -24.13 -8.26
N GLU A 106 -3.57 -25.20 -7.48
CA GLU A 106 -4.73 -25.42 -6.61
C GLU A 106 -4.80 -24.39 -5.48
N GLU A 107 -3.66 -24.10 -4.85
CA GLU A 107 -3.59 -23.10 -3.78
C GLU A 107 -3.90 -21.70 -4.31
N LEU A 108 -3.36 -21.35 -5.48
CA LEU A 108 -3.60 -20.07 -6.13
C LEU A 108 -5.09 -19.92 -6.52
N LYS A 109 -5.70 -20.97 -7.06
CA LYS A 109 -7.15 -20.99 -7.33
C LYS A 109 -7.97 -20.86 -6.05
N SER A 110 -7.54 -21.44 -4.94
CA SER A 110 -8.21 -21.27 -3.64
C SER A 110 -8.15 -19.81 -3.16
N ALA A 111 -7.01 -19.13 -3.36
CA ALA A 111 -6.90 -17.70 -3.09
C ALA A 111 -7.88 -16.89 -3.95
N PHE A 112 -7.98 -17.20 -5.24
CA PHE A 112 -8.93 -16.56 -6.14
C PHE A 112 -10.38 -16.78 -5.75
N VAL A 113 -10.77 -18.00 -5.37
CA VAL A 113 -12.12 -18.28 -4.86
C VAL A 113 -12.42 -17.44 -3.61
N THR A 114 -11.44 -17.29 -2.71
CA THR A 114 -11.59 -16.47 -1.50
C THR A 114 -11.86 -15.01 -1.87
N LEU A 115 -11.05 -14.43 -2.76
CA LEU A 115 -11.21 -13.05 -3.21
C LEU A 115 -12.52 -12.81 -3.96
N MET A 116 -12.91 -13.71 -4.86
CA MET A 116 -14.22 -13.60 -5.53
C MET A 116 -15.38 -13.68 -4.52
N SER A 117 -15.27 -14.52 -3.50
CA SER A 117 -16.30 -14.68 -2.46
C SER A 117 -16.40 -13.46 -1.54
N THR A 118 -15.32 -12.67 -1.39
CA THR A 118 -15.33 -11.40 -0.66
C THR A 118 -15.75 -10.21 -1.52
N GLY A 119 -16.04 -10.44 -2.81
CA GLY A 119 -16.60 -9.44 -3.73
C GLY A 119 -15.60 -8.82 -4.70
N TYR A 120 -14.38 -9.35 -4.82
CA TYR A 120 -13.42 -8.85 -5.80
C TYR A 120 -13.75 -9.35 -7.21
N GLY A 121 -14.22 -8.45 -8.06
CA GLY A 121 -14.55 -8.71 -9.46
C GLY A 121 -16.03 -8.46 -9.76
N GLU A 122 -16.48 -8.94 -10.92
CA GLU A 122 -17.88 -8.77 -11.33
C GLU A 122 -18.42 -10.00 -12.09
N GLY A 123 -19.73 -10.19 -11.99
CA GLY A 123 -20.47 -11.23 -12.69
C GLY A 123 -21.04 -10.72 -14.02
N ALA A 124 -21.00 -11.54 -15.06
CA ALA A 124 -21.50 -11.21 -16.38
C ALA A 124 -22.07 -12.43 -17.12
N PHE A 125 -22.72 -12.15 -18.26
CA PHE A 125 -23.31 -13.14 -19.16
C PHE A 125 -22.76 -12.93 -20.56
N GLY A 126 -22.47 -14.04 -21.24
CA GLY A 126 -22.06 -14.05 -22.64
C GLY A 126 -20.68 -13.43 -22.90
N THR A 127 -20.21 -13.52 -24.14
CA THR A 127 -18.92 -12.94 -24.52
C THR A 127 -18.91 -11.42 -24.33
N LYS A 128 -17.96 -10.90 -23.55
CA LYS A 128 -17.76 -9.45 -23.34
C LYS A 128 -16.28 -9.07 -23.31
N THR A 129 -16.02 -7.84 -23.73
CA THR A 129 -14.70 -7.21 -23.67
C THR A 129 -14.66 -6.18 -22.56
N TYR A 130 -13.59 -6.23 -21.77
CA TYR A 130 -13.33 -5.39 -20.62
C TYR A 130 -12.11 -4.53 -20.88
N ASN A 131 -12.14 -3.31 -20.36
CA ASN A 131 -11.01 -2.37 -20.41
C ASN A 131 -10.81 -1.78 -19.01
N VAL A 132 -9.75 -2.22 -18.35
CA VAL A 132 -9.32 -1.66 -17.07
C VAL A 132 -8.26 -0.61 -17.39
N GLN A 133 -8.51 0.63 -17.03
CA GLN A 133 -7.64 1.76 -17.37
C GLN A 133 -7.34 2.56 -16.11
N ASP A 134 -6.08 2.96 -15.96
CA ASP A 134 -5.61 3.74 -14.84
C ASP A 134 -6.37 5.06 -14.67
N GLY A 135 -6.78 5.35 -13.43
CA GLY A 135 -7.55 6.53 -13.06
C GLY A 135 -9.00 6.55 -13.59
N VAL A 136 -9.48 5.47 -14.21
CA VAL A 136 -10.83 5.39 -14.78
C VAL A 136 -11.75 4.57 -13.88
N LYS A 137 -12.97 5.05 -13.66
CA LYS A 137 -13.99 4.34 -12.90
C LYS A 137 -14.54 3.14 -13.68
N ASN A 138 -14.68 2.01 -12.99
CA ASN A 138 -15.40 0.84 -13.51
C ASN A 138 -16.92 1.09 -13.53
N ALA A 139 -17.70 0.09 -13.97
CA ALA A 139 -19.16 0.18 -14.02
C ALA A 139 -19.81 0.36 -12.62
N SER A 140 -19.12 -0.06 -11.56
CA SER A 140 -19.52 0.11 -10.16
C SER A 140 -19.15 1.48 -9.58
N GLY A 141 -18.43 2.32 -10.34
CA GLY A 141 -17.99 3.65 -9.93
C GLY A 141 -16.66 3.70 -9.18
N GLU A 142 -15.95 2.57 -9.07
CA GLU A 142 -14.65 2.47 -8.39
C GLU A 142 -13.52 2.82 -9.36
N THR A 143 -12.64 3.74 -8.97
CA THR A 143 -11.43 4.07 -9.73
C THR A 143 -10.52 2.86 -9.79
N GLN A 144 -10.04 2.53 -10.99
CA GLN A 144 -9.08 1.45 -11.21
C GLN A 144 -7.67 2.03 -11.33
N TYR A 145 -6.68 1.29 -10.83
CA TYR A 145 -5.27 1.69 -10.90
C TYR A 145 -4.45 0.62 -11.62
N VAL A 146 -3.71 1.04 -12.66
CA VAL A 146 -2.90 0.15 -13.50
C VAL A 146 -1.54 0.80 -13.76
N GLY A 147 -0.49 0.22 -13.19
CA GLY A 147 0.88 0.71 -13.32
C GLY A 147 1.66 0.01 -14.44
N GLY A 148 2.60 0.73 -15.03
CA GLY A 148 3.58 0.19 -15.96
C GLY A 148 4.54 -0.79 -15.28
N GLY A 149 4.99 -1.81 -16.01
CA GLY A 149 5.96 -2.81 -15.53
C GLY A 149 5.39 -3.81 -14.50
N LEU A 150 4.10 -3.72 -14.16
CA LEU A 150 3.50 -4.55 -13.12
C LEU A 150 2.85 -5.83 -13.65
N GLY A 151 2.90 -6.88 -12.83
CA GLY A 151 2.23 -8.14 -13.06
C GLY A 151 0.77 -8.11 -12.63
N TYR A 152 -0.10 -8.78 -13.40
CA TYR A 152 -1.52 -8.92 -13.11
C TYR A 152 -2.01 -10.34 -13.39
N TYR A 153 -3.03 -10.77 -12.63
CA TYR A 153 -3.80 -11.97 -12.88
C TYR A 153 -5.17 -11.60 -13.44
N LEU A 154 -5.46 -12.06 -14.64
CA LEU A 154 -6.82 -12.10 -15.18
C LEU A 154 -7.41 -13.44 -14.77
N VAL A 155 -8.55 -13.43 -14.08
CA VAL A 155 -9.21 -14.67 -13.64
C VAL A 155 -10.65 -14.67 -14.10
N THR A 156 -11.11 -15.84 -14.55
CA THR A 156 -12.51 -16.10 -14.89
C THR A 156 -12.94 -17.43 -14.29
N CYS A 157 -14.18 -17.51 -13.83
CA CYS A 157 -14.80 -18.72 -13.31
C CYS A 157 -16.23 -18.82 -13.82
N ASP A 158 -16.67 -20.01 -14.22
CA ASP A 158 -18.09 -20.21 -14.55
C ASP A 158 -18.96 -19.98 -13.32
N LEU A 159 -20.17 -19.48 -13.53
CA LEU A 159 -21.18 -19.42 -12.49
C LEU A 159 -22.21 -20.53 -12.70
N VAL A 160 -22.70 -21.08 -11.60
CA VAL A 160 -23.76 -22.08 -11.56
C VAL A 160 -24.96 -21.48 -10.85
N GLU A 161 -26.12 -21.52 -11.49
CA GLU A 161 -27.37 -21.09 -10.89
C GLU A 161 -28.01 -22.23 -10.08
N ASN A 162 -28.29 -21.98 -8.82
CA ASN A 162 -29.05 -22.86 -7.95
C ASN A 162 -30.11 -22.03 -7.22
N ASP A 163 -31.39 -22.37 -7.39
CA ASP A 163 -32.53 -21.71 -6.74
C ASP A 163 -32.55 -20.17 -6.91
N GLY A 164 -32.22 -19.69 -8.12
CA GLY A 164 -32.18 -18.27 -8.45
C GLY A 164 -31.00 -17.50 -7.85
N LYS A 165 -29.99 -18.21 -7.31
CA LYS A 165 -28.73 -17.64 -6.84
C LYS A 165 -27.56 -18.20 -7.63
N TYR A 166 -26.60 -17.34 -7.97
CA TYR A 166 -25.36 -17.76 -8.61
C TYR A 166 -24.29 -18.09 -7.58
N SER A 167 -23.59 -19.21 -7.79
CA SER A 167 -22.39 -19.61 -7.05
C SER A 167 -21.24 -19.91 -8.01
N LEU A 168 -20.01 -19.76 -7.54
CA LEU A 168 -18.82 -20.14 -8.31
C LEU A 168 -18.88 -21.62 -8.71
N GLY A 169 -18.61 -21.89 -9.97
CA GLY A 169 -18.53 -23.22 -10.55
C GLY A 169 -17.15 -23.85 -10.36
N THR A 170 -16.86 -24.86 -11.18
CA THR A 170 -15.62 -25.66 -11.08
C THR A 170 -14.60 -25.33 -12.18
N GLN A 171 -15.00 -24.59 -13.21
CA GLN A 171 -14.16 -24.22 -14.33
C GLN A 171 -13.58 -22.82 -14.10
N MET A 172 -12.52 -22.76 -13.29
CA MET A 172 -11.70 -21.56 -13.13
C MET A 172 -10.50 -21.57 -14.07
N LYS A 173 -10.28 -20.46 -14.75
CA LYS A 173 -9.11 -20.17 -15.59
C LYS A 173 -8.50 -18.85 -15.18
N TYR A 174 -7.19 -18.75 -15.28
CA TYR A 174 -6.50 -17.48 -15.14
C TYR A 174 -5.37 -17.37 -16.15
N GLN A 175 -4.97 -16.13 -16.39
CA GLN A 175 -3.81 -15.78 -17.19
C GLN A 175 -3.01 -14.71 -16.46
N LYS A 176 -1.72 -14.98 -16.24
CA LYS A 176 -0.78 -13.96 -15.77
C LYS A 176 -0.33 -13.10 -16.95
N ILE A 177 -0.30 -11.79 -16.75
CA ILE A 177 0.10 -10.81 -17.74
C ILE A 177 1.02 -9.77 -17.08
N THR A 178 1.78 -9.04 -17.89
CA THR A 178 2.62 -7.93 -17.42
C THR A 178 2.37 -6.73 -18.33
N THR A 179 2.21 -5.54 -17.75
CA THR A 179 2.15 -4.30 -18.53
C THR A 179 3.56 -3.92 -19.00
N PRO A 180 3.70 -3.21 -20.14
CA PRO A 180 5.00 -2.66 -20.54
C PRO A 180 5.58 -1.75 -19.46
N GLU A 181 6.92 -1.72 -19.35
CA GLU A 181 7.66 -0.86 -18.43
C GLU A 181 7.26 0.62 -18.61
N PRO A 182 7.18 1.40 -17.51
CA PRO A 182 6.96 2.82 -17.58
C PRO A 182 8.21 3.52 -18.13
N GLY A 183 7.99 4.62 -18.85
CA GLY A 183 9.06 5.58 -19.15
C GLY A 183 9.13 6.67 -18.07
N GLU A 184 9.99 7.65 -18.32
CA GLU A 184 10.06 8.88 -17.53
C GLU A 184 9.08 9.91 -18.09
N SER A 185 8.18 10.40 -17.25
CA SER A 185 7.23 11.45 -17.63
C SER A 185 7.92 12.81 -17.65
N SER A 186 7.54 13.66 -18.62
CA SER A 186 7.98 15.06 -18.66
C SER A 186 7.16 15.99 -17.74
N ALA A 187 6.17 15.44 -17.04
CA ALA A 187 5.31 16.20 -16.16
C ALA A 187 6.05 16.66 -14.89
N THR A 188 5.59 17.77 -14.31
CA THR A 188 6.09 18.26 -13.01
C THR A 188 5.31 17.63 -11.87
N LEU A 189 5.98 17.38 -10.75
CA LEU A 189 5.36 16.93 -9.50
C LEU A 189 6.12 17.57 -8.34
N ASP A 190 5.49 18.52 -7.65
CA ASP A 190 6.10 19.20 -6.50
C ASP A 190 5.54 18.65 -5.20
N VAL A 191 6.42 18.39 -4.23
CA VAL A 191 6.08 17.87 -2.91
C VAL A 191 6.82 18.66 -1.84
N GLU A 192 6.11 19.09 -0.80
CA GLU A 192 6.69 19.84 0.32
C GLU A 192 5.99 19.51 1.63
N TYR A 193 6.75 19.28 2.69
CA TYR A 193 6.20 19.14 4.04
C TYR A 193 5.79 20.51 4.60
N LYS A 194 4.56 20.60 5.13
CA LYS A 194 3.96 21.84 5.63
C LYS A 194 3.86 21.92 7.16
N GLY A 195 4.34 20.90 7.87
CA GLY A 195 4.19 20.79 9.31
C GLY A 195 3.00 19.93 9.70
N LEU A 196 2.55 20.10 10.95
CA LEU A 196 1.39 19.41 11.50
C LEU A 196 0.18 20.34 11.51
N ASP A 197 -1.00 19.77 11.26
CA ASP A 197 -2.26 20.48 11.46
C ASP A 197 -2.60 20.62 12.96
N ALA A 198 -3.73 21.28 13.25
CA ALA A 198 -4.18 21.49 14.63
C ALA A 198 -4.53 20.20 15.39
N ASP A 199 -4.82 19.12 14.66
CA ASP A 199 -5.15 17.80 15.20
C ASP A 199 -3.93 16.86 15.24
N GLY A 200 -2.76 17.34 14.79
CA GLY A 200 -1.50 16.62 14.81
C GLY A 200 -1.22 15.72 13.60
N HIS A 201 -1.96 15.88 12.51
CA HIS A 201 -1.68 15.15 11.27
C HIS A 201 -0.59 15.86 10.46
N ALA A 202 0.32 15.10 9.87
CA ALA A 202 1.34 15.63 8.99
C ALA A 202 0.72 16.09 7.67
N LEU A 203 0.99 17.33 7.28
CA LEU A 203 0.51 17.93 6.04
C LEU A 203 1.62 17.95 5.00
N PHE A 204 1.31 17.45 3.80
CA PHE A 204 2.18 17.53 2.64
C PHE A 204 1.44 18.23 1.51
N SER A 205 2.06 19.27 0.95
CA SER A 205 1.60 19.93 -0.26
C SER A 205 2.08 19.12 -1.45
N VAL A 206 1.18 18.41 -2.11
CA VAL A 206 1.45 17.67 -3.36
C VAL A 206 0.76 18.40 -4.51
N VAL A 207 1.54 18.85 -5.50
CA VAL A 207 1.05 19.59 -6.66
C VAL A 207 1.36 18.82 -7.94
N PRO A 208 0.41 18.02 -8.45
CA PRO A 208 0.58 17.33 -9.72
C PRO A 208 0.49 18.30 -10.91
N GLY A 209 1.41 18.18 -11.86
CA GLY A 209 1.30 18.85 -13.15
C GLY A 209 0.09 18.34 -13.96
N GLN A 210 -0.40 19.16 -14.90
CA GLN A 210 -1.63 18.87 -15.66
C GLN A 210 -1.62 17.54 -16.46
N GLN A 211 -0.45 16.97 -16.71
CA GLN A 211 -0.28 15.71 -17.43
C GLN A 211 -0.45 14.48 -16.53
N ILE A 212 -0.32 14.63 -15.21
CA ILE A 212 -0.48 13.55 -14.23
C ILE A 212 -1.96 13.21 -14.07
N LYS A 213 -2.25 11.90 -14.11
CA LYS A 213 -3.60 11.34 -13.99
C LYS A 213 -3.85 10.74 -12.63
N THR A 214 -2.90 9.97 -12.14
CA THR A 214 -3.02 9.28 -10.85
C THR A 214 -1.78 9.53 -10.01
N LEU A 215 -1.97 9.41 -8.70
CA LEU A 215 -0.98 9.63 -7.67
C LEU A 215 -1.03 8.42 -6.73
N HIS A 216 0.14 7.86 -6.44
CA HIS A 216 0.35 6.89 -5.38
C HIS A 216 1.19 7.58 -4.31
N MET A 217 0.75 7.58 -3.06
CA MET A 217 1.39 8.33 -1.98
C MET A 217 1.60 7.46 -0.75
N VAL A 218 2.80 7.47 -0.18
CA VAL A 218 3.12 6.69 1.02
C VAL A 218 3.93 7.52 2.00
N ILE A 219 3.56 7.42 3.28
CA ILE A 219 4.32 7.93 4.41
C ILE A 219 4.70 6.76 5.31
N GLY A 220 5.89 6.82 5.90
CA GLY A 220 6.37 5.87 6.88
C GLY A 220 7.63 6.40 7.54
N THR A 221 8.11 5.73 8.58
CA THR A 221 9.42 6.09 9.14
C THR A 221 10.48 5.85 8.06
N SER A 222 11.46 6.75 7.93
CA SER A 222 12.47 6.69 6.87
C SER A 222 13.11 5.31 6.78
N ARG A 223 13.51 4.77 7.94
CA ARG A 223 14.08 3.42 8.06
C ARG A 223 13.16 2.32 7.52
N SER A 224 11.86 2.37 7.82
CA SER A 224 10.92 1.35 7.35
C SER A 224 10.74 1.38 5.84
N ILE A 225 10.72 2.59 5.26
CA ILE A 225 10.63 2.76 3.80
C ILE A 225 11.92 2.28 3.15
N ASP A 226 13.09 2.68 3.65
CA ASP A 226 14.38 2.27 3.10
C ASP A 226 14.57 0.75 3.12
N GLU A 227 14.23 0.10 4.24
CA GLU A 227 14.28 -1.36 4.36
C GLU A 227 13.33 -2.03 3.35
N PHE A 228 12.12 -1.50 3.21
CA PHE A 228 11.12 -2.05 2.30
C PHE A 228 11.54 -1.89 0.83
N ILE A 229 12.02 -0.71 0.43
CA ILE A 229 12.54 -0.46 -0.92
C ILE A 229 13.74 -1.37 -1.20
N SER A 230 14.63 -1.55 -0.22
CA SER A 230 15.80 -2.43 -0.39
C SER A 230 15.42 -3.90 -0.58
N LEU A 231 14.33 -4.37 0.04
CA LEU A 231 13.92 -5.78 -0.02
C LEU A 231 13.01 -6.07 -1.22
N PHE A 232 12.10 -5.16 -1.54
CA PHE A 232 11.01 -5.40 -2.49
C PHE A 232 10.99 -4.45 -3.70
N GLY A 233 11.72 -3.33 -3.63
CA GLY A 233 11.75 -2.31 -4.66
C GLY A 233 10.73 -1.19 -4.46
N TYR A 234 10.99 -0.06 -5.10
CA TYR A 234 10.16 1.15 -5.03
C TYR A 234 8.75 0.92 -5.59
N GLU A 235 8.65 0.19 -6.69
CA GLU A 235 7.39 -0.13 -7.34
C GLU A 235 6.48 -0.91 -6.41
N TRP A 236 7.03 -1.87 -5.67
CA TRP A 236 6.25 -2.66 -4.72
C TRP A 236 5.74 -1.81 -3.56
N LEU A 237 6.53 -0.85 -3.08
CA LEU A 237 6.09 0.10 -2.05
C LEU A 237 4.88 0.91 -2.54
N MET A 238 5.02 1.58 -3.69
CA MET A 238 3.99 2.50 -4.17
C MET A 238 2.66 1.80 -4.48
N PHE A 239 2.69 0.59 -5.04
CA PHE A 239 1.48 -0.11 -5.48
C PHE A 239 0.92 -1.11 -4.45
N THR A 240 1.51 -1.22 -3.25
CA THR A 240 0.96 -2.04 -2.16
C THR A 240 0.71 -1.28 -0.86
N GLN A 241 1.54 -0.28 -0.56
CA GLN A 241 1.43 0.53 0.66
C GLN A 241 0.95 1.96 0.36
N GLY A 242 0.91 2.35 -0.93
CA GLY A 242 0.45 3.66 -1.35
C GLY A 242 -1.05 3.84 -1.17
N SER A 243 -1.44 5.06 -0.80
CA SER A 243 -2.81 5.55 -0.97
C SER A 243 -2.97 6.15 -2.37
N ASP A 244 -3.98 5.69 -3.09
CA ASP A 244 -4.17 6.00 -4.50
C ASP A 244 -5.23 7.08 -4.74
N PHE A 245 -4.91 8.06 -5.59
CA PHE A 245 -5.82 9.12 -6.00
C PHE A 245 -5.73 9.36 -7.50
N THR A 246 -6.83 9.78 -8.12
CA THR A 246 -6.71 10.61 -9.33
C THR A 246 -6.23 12.01 -8.95
N ALA A 247 -5.53 12.69 -9.85
CA ALA A 247 -5.11 14.07 -9.64
C ALA A 247 -6.31 15.00 -9.35
N ASP A 248 -7.46 14.76 -10.01
CA ASP A 248 -8.70 15.51 -9.77
C ASP A 248 -9.22 15.26 -8.35
N GLN A 249 -9.29 14.00 -7.90
CA GLN A 249 -9.70 13.67 -6.53
C GLN A 249 -8.80 14.35 -5.49
N TRP A 250 -7.48 14.30 -5.69
CA TRP A 250 -6.53 14.93 -4.76
C TRP A 250 -6.73 16.45 -4.68
N ASN A 251 -6.98 17.10 -5.81
CA ASN A 251 -7.19 18.54 -5.87
C ASN A 251 -8.53 18.98 -5.27
N GLU A 252 -9.52 18.09 -5.21
CA GLU A 252 -10.82 18.34 -4.56
C GLU A 252 -10.78 18.18 -3.03
N LEU A 253 -9.77 17.50 -2.48
CA LEU A 253 -9.64 17.31 -1.03
C LEU A 253 -9.30 18.62 -0.31
N THR A 254 -9.90 18.82 0.87
CA THR A 254 -9.55 19.91 1.78
C THR A 254 -8.24 19.59 2.52
N ASP A 255 -7.60 20.59 3.13
CA ASP A 255 -6.36 20.36 3.91
C ASP A 255 -6.59 19.38 5.07
N GLU A 256 -7.77 19.43 5.72
CA GLU A 256 -8.17 18.47 6.76
C GLU A 256 -8.22 17.03 6.23
N ASP A 257 -8.60 16.84 4.96
CA ASP A 257 -8.67 15.52 4.32
C ASP A 257 -7.32 15.04 3.76
N LYS A 258 -6.29 15.90 3.77
CA LYS A 258 -4.92 15.63 3.30
C LYS A 258 -3.93 15.32 4.44
N GLY A 259 -4.37 15.38 5.69
CA GLY A 259 -3.56 15.04 6.86
C GLY A 259 -3.21 13.55 6.94
N TRP A 260 -1.97 13.26 7.31
CA TRP A 260 -1.44 11.91 7.54
C TRP A 260 -1.24 11.64 9.03
N ASN A 261 -1.62 10.44 9.48
CA ASN A 261 -1.43 10.02 10.87
C ASN A 261 0.05 9.76 11.16
N ILE A 262 0.50 10.21 12.33
CA ILE A 262 1.86 10.00 12.83
C ILE A 262 1.74 9.28 14.18
N GLU A 263 2.25 8.06 14.25
CA GLU A 263 2.07 7.19 15.43
C GLU A 263 3.09 7.49 16.54
N SER A 264 4.30 7.90 16.15
CA SER A 264 5.40 8.15 17.07
C SER A 264 6.32 9.26 16.57
N GLU A 265 7.06 9.86 17.50
CA GLU A 265 8.18 10.75 17.15
C GLU A 265 9.29 9.93 16.52
N ASP A 266 9.59 10.25 15.26
CA ASP A 266 10.62 9.59 14.46
C ASP A 266 10.95 10.46 13.23
N ASP A 267 11.92 10.02 12.44
CA ASP A 267 12.17 10.56 11.11
C ASP A 267 11.27 9.86 10.10
N TYR A 268 10.54 10.65 9.32
CA TYR A 268 9.59 10.17 8.31
C TYR A 268 10.04 10.58 6.91
N SER A 269 9.76 9.69 5.96
CA SER A 269 9.86 9.97 4.54
C SER A 269 8.48 9.85 3.89
N PHE A 270 8.23 10.72 2.92
CA PHE A 270 7.00 10.77 2.15
C PHE A 270 7.32 10.67 0.66
N TYR A 271 6.86 9.61 0.01
CA TYR A 271 7.09 9.37 -1.42
C TYR A 271 5.80 9.52 -2.20
N VAL A 272 5.90 10.15 -3.36
CA VAL A 272 4.80 10.35 -4.31
C VAL A 272 5.23 9.88 -5.70
N LEU A 273 4.42 9.02 -6.29
CA LEU A 273 4.55 8.58 -7.67
C LEU A 273 3.37 9.14 -8.47
N GLY A 274 3.66 10.02 -9.42
CA GLY A 274 2.70 10.49 -10.41
C GLY A 274 2.77 9.65 -11.68
N VAL A 275 1.61 9.23 -12.20
CA VAL A 275 1.50 8.51 -13.47
C VAL A 275 0.74 9.36 -14.47
N ASP A 276 1.30 9.55 -15.66
CA ASP A 276 0.67 10.34 -16.72
C ASP A 276 -0.27 9.51 -17.61
N ALA A 277 -0.89 10.18 -18.58
CA ALA A 277 -1.83 9.55 -19.51
C ALA A 277 -1.22 8.47 -20.43
N ASN A 278 0.11 8.41 -20.57
CA ASN A 278 0.82 7.37 -21.30
C ASN A 278 1.25 6.20 -20.41
N GLY A 279 1.10 6.33 -19.09
CA GLY A 279 1.62 5.39 -18.10
C GLY A 279 3.10 5.59 -17.80
N ASP A 280 3.64 6.77 -18.10
CA ASP A 280 5.00 7.17 -17.73
C ASP A 280 5.00 7.81 -16.34
N TRP A 281 6.12 7.69 -15.64
CA TRP A 281 6.22 7.99 -14.21
C TRP A 281 7.04 9.24 -13.93
N VAL A 282 6.63 9.98 -12.89
CA VAL A 282 7.44 11.00 -12.23
C VAL A 282 7.44 10.71 -10.73
N LYS A 283 8.63 10.74 -10.12
CA LYS A 283 8.83 10.49 -8.68
C LYS A 283 9.13 11.81 -8.00
N ALA A 284 8.59 12.00 -6.80
CA ALA A 284 8.95 13.08 -5.90
C ALA A 284 8.90 12.59 -4.46
N GLU A 285 9.74 13.16 -3.61
CA GLU A 285 9.90 12.71 -2.23
C GLU A 285 10.30 13.85 -1.30
N VAL A 286 9.96 13.67 -0.03
CA VAL A 286 10.46 14.46 1.08
C VAL A 286 11.00 13.47 2.10
N GLU A 287 12.31 13.49 2.32
CA GLU A 287 13.00 12.49 3.14
C GLU A 287 13.43 13.07 4.49
N ASN A 288 13.50 12.19 5.50
CA ASN A 288 14.14 12.45 6.79
C ASN A 288 13.62 13.71 7.49
N VAL A 289 12.29 13.89 7.47
CA VAL A 289 11.63 14.92 8.26
C VAL A 289 11.40 14.38 9.65
N HIS A 290 12.01 15.02 10.64
CA HIS A 290 11.72 14.72 12.04
C HIS A 290 10.31 15.21 12.40
N ILE A 291 9.40 14.28 12.71
CA ILE A 291 8.02 14.61 13.04
C ILE A 291 7.69 14.13 14.45
N LYS A 292 7.30 15.06 15.30
CA LYS A 292 6.82 14.79 16.66
C LYS A 292 5.29 14.89 16.72
N PRO A 293 4.56 13.81 17.05
CA PRO A 293 3.10 13.86 17.18
C PRO A 293 2.63 14.92 18.17
N VAL A 294 1.49 15.56 17.87
CA VAL A 294 0.85 16.46 18.82
C VAL A 294 0.28 15.64 19.97
N ALA A 295 0.72 15.94 21.18
CA ALA A 295 0.16 15.33 22.36
C ALA A 295 -1.27 15.85 22.58
N ALA A 296 -2.22 14.95 22.86
CA ALA A 296 -3.60 15.29 23.20
C ALA A 296 -3.71 15.87 24.64
N ASN A 297 -2.89 16.86 25.00
CA ASN A 297 -2.90 17.53 26.30
C ASN A 297 -2.39 18.99 26.18
N ASP A 298 -2.36 19.70 27.31
CA ASP A 298 -1.89 21.09 27.37
C ASP A 298 -0.51 21.23 28.02
N CYS A 299 0.25 20.15 28.17
CA CYS A 299 1.63 20.25 28.63
C CYS A 299 2.44 21.14 27.67
N ALA A 300 3.52 21.73 28.17
CA ALA A 300 4.44 22.50 27.34
C ALA A 300 4.96 21.67 26.14
N GLU A 301 4.95 22.25 24.96
CA GLU A 301 5.61 21.70 23.77
C GLU A 301 7.12 21.95 23.90
N VAL A 302 7.92 20.89 23.70
CA VAL A 302 9.38 20.91 23.86
C VAL A 302 10.02 20.29 22.62
N ASP A 303 10.49 21.13 21.71
CA ASP A 303 10.97 20.69 20.40
C ASP A 303 12.49 20.85 20.33
N LEU A 304 13.20 19.76 20.03
CA LEU A 304 14.64 19.77 19.78
C LEU A 304 14.86 20.17 18.31
N THR A 305 15.18 21.45 18.07
CA THR A 305 15.19 22.02 16.72
C THR A 305 16.56 22.06 16.06
N ASP A 306 17.63 21.95 16.84
CA ASP A 306 18.99 21.84 16.33
C ASP A 306 19.78 20.95 17.29
N TYR A 307 20.53 20.00 16.74
CA TYR A 307 21.31 19.06 17.53
C TYR A 307 22.51 18.54 16.75
N SER A 308 23.66 18.48 17.42
CA SER A 308 24.86 17.87 16.87
C SER A 308 25.78 17.40 17.99
N CYS A 309 26.53 16.33 17.71
CA CYS A 309 27.68 15.97 18.51
C CYS A 309 28.82 15.53 17.60
N VAL A 310 29.80 16.41 17.41
CA VAL A 310 30.95 16.17 16.53
C VAL A 310 32.21 16.28 17.38
N ASP A 311 33.07 15.26 17.32
CA ASP A 311 34.33 15.19 18.05
C ASP A 311 34.23 15.54 19.55
N GLY A 312 33.17 15.05 20.19
CA GLY A 312 32.91 15.28 21.61
C GLY A 312 32.28 16.63 21.91
N SER A 313 31.93 17.47 20.93
CA SER A 313 31.25 18.75 21.17
C SER A 313 29.75 18.61 20.93
N LEU A 314 28.99 18.46 22.00
CA LEU A 314 27.52 18.45 21.99
C LEU A 314 26.99 19.89 21.94
N ASN A 315 26.08 20.15 21.00
CA ASN A 315 25.28 21.36 20.93
C ASN A 315 23.82 20.98 20.67
N VAL A 316 22.90 21.50 21.47
CA VAL A 316 21.45 21.28 21.30
C VAL A 316 20.69 22.58 21.53
N THR A 317 19.63 22.75 20.76
CA THR A 317 18.70 23.88 20.86
C THR A 317 17.30 23.36 21.04
N TYR A 318 16.65 23.76 22.14
CA TYR A 318 15.23 23.48 22.38
C TYR A 318 14.41 24.75 22.23
N ASN A 319 13.25 24.63 21.58
CA ASN A 319 12.18 25.61 21.65
C ASN A 319 11.07 25.08 22.57
N VAL A 320 10.60 25.92 23.48
CA VAL A 320 9.60 25.58 24.48
C VAL A 320 8.43 26.55 24.38
N LYS A 321 7.23 26.00 24.17
CA LYS A 321 5.98 26.75 24.17
C LYS A 321 5.06 26.21 25.23
N THR A 322 4.47 27.08 26.03
CA THR A 322 3.48 26.69 27.04
C THR A 322 2.17 27.44 26.85
N LYS A 323 1.05 26.76 27.09
CA LYS A 323 -0.28 27.38 27.21
C LYS A 323 -0.52 27.93 28.62
N ALA A 324 0.30 27.56 29.60
CA ALA A 324 0.26 28.12 30.95
C ALA A 324 0.87 29.52 30.97
N SER A 325 0.68 30.24 32.08
CA SER A 325 1.23 31.60 32.22
C SER A 325 2.76 31.65 32.30
N LYS A 326 3.41 30.53 32.64
CA LYS A 326 4.87 30.40 32.78
C LYS A 326 5.26 28.92 32.88
N ILE A 327 6.56 28.65 32.72
CA ILE A 327 7.18 27.38 33.13
C ILE A 327 7.48 27.43 34.63
N ASP A 328 7.05 26.40 35.37
CA ASP A 328 7.26 26.29 36.82
C ASP A 328 8.63 25.70 37.16
N LYS A 329 9.10 24.73 36.37
CA LYS A 329 10.43 24.11 36.53
C LYS A 329 10.92 23.58 35.19
N ALA A 330 12.21 23.75 34.91
CA ALA A 330 12.88 23.04 33.84
C ALA A 330 14.28 22.58 34.24
N SER A 331 14.64 21.36 33.86
CA SER A 331 15.92 20.74 34.18
C SER A 331 16.49 20.03 32.96
N ILE A 332 17.77 20.28 32.66
CA ILE A 332 18.51 19.56 31.63
C ILE A 332 19.53 18.61 32.25
N LEU A 333 19.56 17.38 31.78
CA LEU A 333 20.42 16.31 32.27
C LEU A 333 21.23 15.73 31.11
N VAL A 334 22.51 15.46 31.34
CA VAL A 334 23.36 14.73 30.39
C VAL A 334 24.14 13.65 31.11
N MET A 335 23.85 12.39 30.80
CA MET A 335 24.47 11.22 31.43
C MET A 335 24.63 10.08 30.43
N LYS A 336 25.36 9.03 30.80
CA LYS A 336 25.50 7.86 29.93
C LYS A 336 24.16 7.16 29.78
N GLU A 337 23.91 6.60 28.60
CA GLU A 337 22.65 5.92 28.31
C GLU A 337 22.39 4.75 29.28
N ASN A 338 23.42 3.95 29.58
CA ASN A 338 23.28 2.85 30.55
C ASN A 338 22.96 3.34 31.96
N ASP A 339 23.56 4.46 32.40
CA ASP A 339 23.32 5.00 33.74
C ASP A 339 21.87 5.52 33.84
N TRP A 340 21.35 6.11 32.76
CA TRP A 340 19.95 6.51 32.64
C TRP A 340 19.01 5.31 32.70
N ASP A 341 19.28 4.26 31.93
CA ASP A 341 18.45 3.06 31.92
C ASP A 341 18.46 2.33 33.27
N ASP A 342 19.62 2.25 33.93
CA ASP A 342 19.75 1.69 35.28
C ASP A 342 18.93 2.49 36.30
N ALA A 343 19.01 3.83 36.26
CA ALA A 343 18.25 4.70 37.16
C ALA A 343 16.73 4.55 36.95
N LEU A 344 16.26 4.52 35.69
CA LEU A 344 14.85 4.26 35.39
C LEU A 344 14.39 2.89 35.89
N ASN A 345 15.21 1.85 35.70
CA ASN A 345 14.89 0.50 36.16
C ASN A 345 14.76 0.41 37.68
N GLU A 346 15.55 1.18 38.44
CA GLU A 346 15.40 1.27 39.89
C GLU A 346 14.08 1.96 40.29
N ILE A 347 13.74 3.08 39.66
CA ILE A 347 12.50 3.81 39.92
C ILE A 347 11.28 2.94 39.59
N VAL A 348 11.28 2.29 38.42
CA VAL A 348 10.21 1.39 37.96
C VAL A 348 9.96 0.28 38.97
N LYS A 349 11.01 -0.39 39.45
CA LYS A 349 10.89 -1.44 40.47
C LYS A 349 10.30 -0.91 41.78
N ASN A 350 10.70 0.29 42.19
CA ASN A 350 10.25 0.88 43.45
C ASN A 350 8.80 1.39 43.40
N LYS A 351 8.35 1.87 42.24
CA LYS A 351 7.01 2.47 42.06
C LYS A 351 6.02 1.59 41.32
N ASN A 352 6.46 0.44 40.83
CA ASN A 352 5.65 -0.53 40.09
C ASN A 352 5.01 0.10 38.84
N TYR A 353 5.80 0.90 38.11
CA TYR A 353 5.44 1.38 36.78
C TYR A 353 5.39 0.21 35.78
N GLU A 354 4.51 0.30 34.80
CA GLU A 354 4.41 -0.70 33.73
C GLU A 354 5.53 -0.51 32.71
N ASN A 355 5.98 0.74 32.50
CA ASN A 355 6.98 1.05 31.51
C ASN A 355 8.09 1.99 32.05
N PRO A 356 9.36 1.83 31.60
CA PRO A 356 10.46 2.70 32.02
C PRO A 356 10.25 4.18 31.78
N TYR A 357 9.52 4.54 30.71
CA TYR A 357 9.29 5.94 30.41
C TYR A 357 8.41 6.65 31.44
N GLU A 358 7.61 5.94 32.23
CA GLU A 358 6.79 6.55 33.28
C GLU A 358 7.64 7.20 34.38
N ALA A 359 8.88 6.73 34.54
CA ALA A 359 9.84 7.26 35.51
C ALA A 359 10.63 8.49 35.01
N TRP A 360 10.53 8.88 33.74
CA TRP A 360 11.36 9.97 33.19
C TRP A 360 11.25 11.31 33.95
N PRO A 361 10.04 11.81 34.31
CA PRO A 361 9.94 13.07 35.04
C PRO A 361 10.61 13.02 36.41
N GLU A 362 10.63 11.84 37.05
CA GLU A 362 11.24 11.65 38.36
C GLU A 362 12.76 11.66 38.25
N GLU A 363 13.32 10.94 37.28
CA GLU A 363 14.76 10.88 37.08
C GLU A 363 15.32 12.25 36.74
N VAL A 364 14.72 12.96 35.78
CA VAL A 364 15.18 14.32 35.42
C VAL A 364 15.08 15.29 36.60
N ALA A 365 14.09 15.11 37.49
CA ALA A 365 13.92 15.96 38.66
C ALA A 365 14.85 15.61 39.83
N ALA A 366 15.29 14.35 39.94
CA ALA A 366 16.04 13.82 41.07
C ALA A 366 17.55 13.66 40.81
N ALA A 367 17.95 13.49 39.55
CA ALA A 367 19.35 13.30 39.16
C ALA A 367 20.23 14.45 39.67
N ALA A 368 21.33 14.11 40.33
CA ALA A 368 22.22 15.08 40.94
C ALA A 368 22.94 15.95 39.88
N GLU A 369 23.11 15.39 38.69
CA GLU A 369 23.74 16.01 37.51
C GLU A 369 22.77 16.90 36.72
N ALA A 370 21.48 16.91 37.05
CA ALA A 370 20.49 17.75 36.38
C ALA A 370 20.71 19.24 36.73
N LYS A 371 20.82 20.06 35.70
CA LYS A 371 20.98 21.51 35.84
C LYS A 371 19.63 22.20 35.69
N ASP A 372 19.28 23.07 36.63
CA ASP A 372 18.11 23.96 36.52
C ASP A 372 18.33 24.99 35.39
N VAL A 373 17.39 25.02 34.45
CA VAL A 373 17.36 25.91 33.28
C VAL A 373 16.03 26.67 33.17
N THR A 374 15.27 26.72 34.28
CA THR A 374 13.94 27.35 34.34
C THR A 374 14.00 28.84 33.97
N ALA A 375 15.03 29.54 34.43
CA ALA A 375 15.19 30.97 34.17
C ALA A 375 15.53 31.24 32.69
N ASP A 376 16.35 30.38 32.09
CA ASP A 376 16.76 30.51 30.69
C ASP A 376 15.54 30.36 29.77
N ILE A 377 14.73 29.32 29.98
CA ILE A 377 13.52 29.07 29.17
C ILE A 377 12.44 30.13 29.39
N ASN A 378 12.25 30.64 30.61
CA ASN A 378 11.25 31.69 30.86
C ASN A 378 11.67 33.06 30.26
N ALA A 379 12.92 33.24 29.83
CA ALA A 379 13.37 34.50 29.25
C ALA A 379 12.88 34.69 27.81
N ASP A 380 12.96 33.66 26.98
CA ASP A 380 12.66 33.74 25.53
C ASP A 380 11.99 32.49 24.95
N GLY A 381 11.67 31.49 25.77
CA GLY A 381 11.10 30.22 25.31
C GLY A 381 12.12 29.33 24.58
N LYS A 382 13.42 29.59 24.72
CA LYS A 382 14.48 28.85 24.06
C LYS A 382 15.52 28.37 25.07
N LEU A 383 16.18 27.24 24.78
CA LEU A 383 17.35 26.78 25.50
C LEU A 383 18.44 26.35 24.53
N ASP A 384 19.55 27.09 24.52
CA ASP A 384 20.79 26.68 23.88
C ASP A 384 21.69 26.02 24.94
N PHE A 385 22.06 24.76 24.73
CA PHE A 385 22.93 24.01 25.64
C PHE A 385 24.10 23.37 24.90
N SER A 386 25.28 23.46 25.50
CA SER A 386 26.48 22.80 24.98
C SER A 386 27.29 22.13 26.09
N ARG A 387 27.96 21.03 25.72
CA ARG A 387 28.89 20.31 26.58
C ARG A 387 30.00 19.69 25.75
N ASN A 388 31.22 19.76 26.25
CA ASN A 388 32.36 19.07 25.65
C ASN A 388 32.66 17.78 26.42
N PHE A 389 32.92 16.71 25.68
CA PHE A 389 33.32 15.39 26.16
C PHE A 389 34.79 15.16 25.85
N THR A 390 35.51 14.57 26.79
CA THR A 390 36.88 14.12 26.55
C THR A 390 36.91 12.76 25.85
N GLN A 391 38.07 12.38 25.30
CA GLN A 391 38.27 11.04 24.70
C GLN A 391 37.99 9.88 25.67
N LYS A 392 38.15 10.10 26.98
CA LYS A 392 37.85 9.09 28.01
C LYS A 392 36.35 8.93 28.27
N GLU A 393 35.57 9.93 27.89
CA GLU A 393 34.11 9.95 28.01
C GLU A 393 33.43 9.46 26.72
N ARG A 394 34.18 8.88 25.78
CA ARG A 394 33.61 8.30 24.55
C ARG A 394 32.57 7.22 24.86
N GLY A 395 31.41 7.31 24.23
CA GLY A 395 30.31 6.35 24.39
C GLY A 395 28.95 6.95 24.04
N TRP A 396 27.90 6.18 24.32
CA TRP A 396 26.50 6.57 24.18
C TRP A 396 26.01 7.34 25.41
N TYR A 397 25.38 8.48 25.16
CA TYR A 397 24.84 9.38 26.16
C TYR A 397 23.41 9.74 25.82
N VAL A 398 22.69 10.21 26.82
CA VAL A 398 21.41 10.88 26.66
C VAL A 398 21.55 12.33 27.10
N VAL A 399 20.94 13.24 26.34
CA VAL A 399 20.58 14.58 26.81
C VAL A 399 19.08 14.63 26.99
N VAL A 400 18.63 15.06 28.16
CA VAL A 400 17.22 15.03 28.54
C VAL A 400 16.83 16.39 29.06
N LEU A 401 15.80 17.00 28.46
CA LEU A 401 15.16 18.21 28.96
C LEU A 401 13.77 17.89 29.50
N GLY A 402 13.59 18.09 30.81
CA GLY A 402 12.28 18.02 31.46
C GLY A 402 11.75 19.42 31.73
N VAL A 403 10.55 19.73 31.23
CA VAL A 403 9.86 21.01 31.39
C VAL A 403 8.53 20.77 32.07
N THR A 404 8.26 21.46 33.17
CA THR A 404 7.01 21.36 33.94
C THR A 404 6.33 22.71 34.01
N ASP A 405 5.05 22.74 33.66
CA ASP A 405 4.15 23.86 33.84
C ASP A 405 2.89 23.45 34.62
N ALA A 406 1.91 24.33 34.68
CA ALA A 406 0.66 24.08 35.42
C ALA A 406 -0.14 22.87 34.90
N ASN A 407 0.06 22.48 33.64
CA ASN A 407 -0.70 21.44 32.95
C ASN A 407 -0.02 20.05 33.03
N GLY A 408 1.28 20.01 33.33
CA GLY A 408 2.02 18.77 33.52
C GLY A 408 3.51 18.90 33.19
N THR A 409 4.15 17.76 32.93
CA THR A 409 5.57 17.71 32.56
C THR A 409 5.73 17.16 31.14
N THR A 410 6.62 17.75 30.36
CA THR A 410 7.10 17.21 29.09
C THR A 410 8.56 16.88 29.23
N VAL A 411 8.96 15.68 28.82
CA VAL A 411 10.36 15.24 28.84
C VAL A 411 10.77 14.87 27.42
N THR A 412 11.76 15.56 26.88
CA THR A 412 12.40 15.22 25.61
C THR A 412 13.78 14.63 25.89
N ARG A 413 13.98 13.37 25.49
CA ARG A 413 15.22 12.59 25.60
C ARG A 413 15.80 12.44 24.21
N ALA A 414 17.08 12.74 24.04
CA ALA A 414 17.83 12.46 22.83
C ALA A 414 19.07 11.62 23.15
N ALA A 415 19.15 10.41 22.61
CA ALA A 415 20.33 9.55 22.70
C ALA A 415 21.27 9.78 21.53
N PHE A 416 22.57 9.84 21.80
CA PHE A 416 23.60 10.15 20.82
C PHE A 416 24.95 9.52 21.20
N HIS A 417 25.83 9.35 20.23
CA HIS A 417 27.20 8.92 20.47
C HIS A 417 28.16 10.11 20.39
N THR A 418 29.03 10.27 21.39
CA THR A 418 29.87 11.48 21.54
C THR A 418 30.94 11.69 20.46
N HIS A 419 31.39 10.61 19.80
CA HIS A 419 32.54 10.64 18.87
C HIS A 419 32.37 9.73 17.64
N ILE A 420 31.14 9.35 17.29
CA ILE A 420 30.88 8.65 16.03
C ILE A 420 30.22 9.68 15.14
N GLU A 421 30.94 10.09 14.11
CA GLU A 421 30.42 10.97 13.08
C GLU A 421 29.24 10.29 12.38
N ASN A 422 28.13 11.02 12.23
CA ASN A 422 26.87 10.53 11.65
C ASN A 422 26.20 9.37 12.42
N ALA A 423 26.46 9.22 13.73
CA ALA A 423 25.59 8.37 14.54
C ALA A 423 24.17 8.94 14.54
N GLU A 424 23.18 8.10 14.22
CA GLU A 424 21.78 8.48 14.32
C GLU A 424 21.40 8.82 15.75
N TRP A 425 20.63 9.89 15.89
CA TRP A 425 20.09 10.32 17.18
C TRP A 425 18.73 9.65 17.38
N SER A 426 18.49 9.12 18.59
CA SER A 426 17.14 8.65 18.96
C SER A 426 16.49 9.70 19.85
N ILE A 427 15.56 10.45 19.28
CA ILE A 427 14.84 11.53 19.95
C ILE A 427 13.43 11.05 20.30
N LEU A 428 13.06 11.20 21.57
CA LEU A 428 11.77 10.80 22.09
C LEU A 428 11.28 11.84 23.08
N SER A 429 10.08 12.35 22.85
CA SER A 429 9.39 13.29 23.71
C SER A 429 8.11 12.67 24.25
N ARG A 430 7.89 12.83 25.55
CA ARG A 430 6.69 12.34 26.23
C ARG A 430 6.10 13.40 27.13
N THR A 431 4.77 13.42 27.17
CA THR A 431 4.00 14.31 28.02
C THR A 431 3.38 13.51 29.15
N TYR A 432 3.40 14.10 30.34
CA TYR A 432 2.91 13.57 31.60
C TYR A 432 1.90 14.59 32.15
N PRO A 433 0.67 14.59 31.60
CA PRO A 433 -0.32 15.60 31.96
C PRO A 433 -0.80 15.39 33.39
N LYS A 434 -1.04 16.50 34.09
CA LYS A 434 -1.61 16.50 35.44
C LYS A 434 -3.07 16.04 35.44
N GLU A 435 -3.80 16.33 34.36
CA GLU A 435 -5.16 15.85 34.11
C GLU A 435 -5.22 15.17 32.74
N ALA A 436 -5.76 13.95 32.69
CA ALA A 436 -5.92 13.23 31.43
C ALA A 436 -6.99 13.92 30.57
N LYS A 437 -6.62 14.37 29.38
CA LYS A 437 -7.57 14.81 28.35
C LYS A 437 -7.99 13.64 27.47
N ALA A 438 -9.18 13.74 26.87
CA ALA A 438 -9.62 12.80 25.86
C ALA A 438 -8.62 12.81 24.67
N PRO A 439 -8.33 11.64 24.06
CA PRO A 439 -7.48 11.59 22.88
C PRO A 439 -8.03 12.50 21.78
N LEU A 440 -7.14 13.09 20.99
CA LEU A 440 -7.52 13.82 19.78
C LEU A 440 -8.34 12.85 18.91
N ASN A 441 -9.55 13.26 18.55
CA ASN A 441 -10.44 12.46 17.70
C ASN A 441 -9.95 12.54 16.26
N GLY A 442 -8.82 11.89 15.96
CA GLY A 442 -8.37 11.70 14.59
C GLY A 442 -9.38 10.85 13.83
N LYS A 443 -9.84 11.33 12.67
CA LYS A 443 -10.54 10.46 11.73
C LYS A 443 -9.53 9.43 11.25
N VAL A 444 -9.69 8.18 11.68
CA VAL A 444 -8.86 7.06 11.24
C VAL A 444 -9.01 6.93 9.72
N ARG A 445 -8.01 7.36 8.94
CA ARG A 445 -7.82 6.82 7.59
C ARG A 445 -7.27 5.42 7.78
N GLN A 446 -8.17 4.43 7.81
CA GLN A 446 -7.76 3.04 7.67
C GLN A 446 -7.13 2.91 6.28
N ILE A 447 -5.82 2.68 6.26
CA ILE A 447 -5.14 2.12 5.10
C ILE A 447 -5.80 0.76 4.89
N LYS A 448 -6.58 0.64 3.81
CA LYS A 448 -7.27 -0.60 3.44
C LYS A 448 -6.60 -1.24 2.25
#